data_AF-A0A7C5A8N5-F1
#
_entry.id   AF-A0A7C5A8N5-F1
#
_cell.length_a   1.000
_cell.length_b   1.000
_cell.length_c   1.000
_cell.angle_alpha   90.00
_cell.angle_beta   90.00
_cell.angle_gamma   90.00
#
_symmetry.space_group_name_H-M   'P 1'
#
loop_
_entity.id
_entity.type
_entity.pdbx_description
1 polymer ?
#
loop_
_entity_poly.entity_id
_entity_poly.type
_entity_poly.pdbx_seq_one_letter_code
_entity_poly.pdbx_strand_id
1 'polypeptide(L)'
;MEMSLEKIKKLREETQVSIKECKVALTEAQGDLEKAKEILRKKYGELAKKLEKRETKEGTVAVYLHNTKKIGAMVKILCETDFVAKSPDFQKLAQEICLQVAALDPNEIPLLEQEWIKDPSKKIKDLIEEAIAKFGENIVVAEYIRFQI
;
A
#
# COMPACT_ATOMS: atom_id res chain seq x y z
N MET A 1 9.79 -8.60 -30.10
CA MET A 1 10.75 -8.06 -29.13
C MET A 1 10.77 -8.99 -27.94
N GLU A 2 11.84 -9.76 -27.78
CA GLU A 2 11.99 -10.68 -26.66
C GLU A 2 12.35 -9.87 -25.42
N MET A 3 11.41 -9.78 -24.48
CA MET A 3 11.59 -8.98 -23.26
C MET A 3 12.37 -9.80 -22.24
N SER A 4 13.46 -9.23 -21.72
CA SER A 4 14.33 -9.92 -20.76
C SER A 4 13.53 -10.40 -19.54
N LEU A 5 13.52 -11.72 -19.33
CA LEU A 5 12.90 -12.38 -18.16
C LEU A 5 13.49 -11.86 -16.85
N GLU A 6 14.75 -11.45 -16.84
CA GLU A 6 15.42 -10.86 -15.68
C GLU A 6 14.79 -9.52 -15.29
N LYS A 7 14.53 -8.64 -16.27
CA LYS A 7 13.87 -7.36 -16.02
C LYS A 7 12.45 -7.54 -15.47
N ILE A 8 11.72 -8.52 -15.99
CA ILE A 8 10.37 -8.86 -15.50
C ILE A 8 10.43 -9.37 -14.05
N LYS A 9 11.38 -10.26 -13.74
CA LYS A 9 11.58 -10.75 -12.37
C LYS A 9 11.93 -9.63 -11.41
N LYS A 10 12.91 -8.79 -11.78
CA LYS A 10 13.32 -7.64 -10.97
C LYS A 10 12.17 -6.67 -10.70
N LEU A 11 11.43 -6.29 -11.75
CA LEU A 11 10.28 -5.41 -11.59
C LEU A 11 9.21 -6.03 -10.67
N ARG A 12 8.97 -7.34 -10.81
CA ARG A 12 8.03 -8.06 -9.95
C ARG A 12 8.49 -8.15 -8.49
N GLU A 13 9.77 -8.33 -8.24
CA GLU A 13 10.31 -8.37 -6.87
C GLU A 13 10.13 -7.02 -6.17
N GLU A 14 10.35 -5.93 -6.91
CA GLU A 14 10.24 -4.57 -6.36
C GLU A 14 8.79 -4.09 -6.22
N THR A 15 7.90 -4.48 -7.13
CA THR A 15 6.51 -3.97 -7.16
C THR A 15 5.47 -4.98 -6.66
N GLN A 16 5.83 -6.25 -6.54
CA GLN A 16 4.99 -7.37 -6.11
C GLN A 16 3.68 -7.58 -6.88
N VAL A 17 3.53 -6.97 -8.06
CA VAL A 17 2.35 -7.17 -8.91
C VAL A 17 2.49 -8.39 -9.82
N SER A 18 1.41 -8.72 -10.53
CA SER A 18 1.39 -9.87 -11.42
C SER A 18 2.45 -9.77 -12.53
N ILE A 19 2.96 -10.92 -12.98
CA ILE A 19 3.90 -11.00 -14.11
C ILE A 19 3.31 -10.34 -15.36
N LYS A 20 1.99 -10.45 -15.56
CA LYS A 20 1.29 -9.83 -16.70
C LYS A 20 1.40 -8.31 -16.66
N GLU A 21 1.13 -7.69 -15.51
CA GLU A 21 1.24 -6.24 -15.34
C GLU A 21 2.69 -5.76 -15.53
N CYS A 22 3.66 -6.49 -14.96
CA CYS A 22 5.09 -6.19 -15.17
C CYS A 22 5.45 -6.23 -16.66
N LYS A 23 4.96 -7.25 -17.39
CA LYS A 23 5.19 -7.38 -18.83
C LYS A 23 4.60 -6.21 -19.62
N VAL A 24 3.36 -5.84 -19.32
CA VAL A 24 2.66 -4.73 -20.00
C VAL A 24 3.41 -3.41 -19.74
N ALA A 25 3.74 -3.12 -18.48
CA ALA A 25 4.46 -1.90 -18.10
C ALA A 25 5.85 -1.82 -18.76
N LEU A 26 6.61 -2.93 -18.78
CA LEU A 26 7.91 -2.96 -19.46
C LEU A 26 7.81 -2.81 -20.97
N THR A 27 6.73 -3.31 -21.58
CA THR A 27 6.49 -3.13 -23.02
C THR A 27 6.21 -1.66 -23.34
N GLU A 28 5.34 -1.01 -22.57
CA GLU A 28 5.05 0.43 -22.69
C GLU A 28 6.28 1.31 -22.39
N ALA A 29 7.12 0.86 -21.45
CA ALA A 29 8.37 1.52 -21.08
C ALA A 29 9.54 1.23 -22.04
N GLN A 30 9.35 0.42 -23.09
CA GLN A 30 10.41 -0.02 -23.99
C GLN A 30 11.61 -0.66 -23.26
N GLY A 31 11.33 -1.35 -22.15
CA GLY A 31 12.33 -2.05 -21.33
C GLY A 31 13.08 -1.17 -20.32
N ASP A 32 12.71 0.09 -20.16
CA ASP A 32 13.19 0.97 -19.09
C ASP A 32 12.50 0.62 -17.75
N LEU A 33 13.29 0.32 -16.72
CA LEU A 33 12.76 -0.10 -15.42
C LEU A 33 12.12 1.05 -14.65
N GLU A 34 12.71 2.24 -14.67
CA GLU A 34 12.19 3.38 -13.90
C GLU A 34 10.91 3.91 -14.53
N LYS A 35 10.86 4.00 -15.86
CA LYS A 35 9.65 4.34 -16.58
C LYS A 35 8.55 3.29 -16.39
N ALA A 36 8.90 2.00 -16.32
CA ALA A 36 7.93 0.94 -16.04
C ALA A 36 7.33 1.07 -14.63
N LYS A 37 8.13 1.44 -13.62
CA LYS A 37 7.62 1.73 -12.27
C LYS A 37 6.66 2.91 -12.26
N GLU A 38 6.98 3.98 -12.98
CA GLU A 38 6.09 5.14 -13.08
C GLU A 38 4.76 4.80 -13.74
N ILE A 39 4.78 4.00 -14.81
CA ILE A 39 3.59 3.47 -15.47
C ILE A 39 2.75 2.64 -14.49
N LEU A 40 3.39 1.75 -13.73
CA LEU A 40 2.71 0.94 -12.72
C LEU A 40 2.07 1.80 -11.63
N ARG A 41 2.78 2.79 -11.08
CA ARG A 41 2.22 3.72 -10.09
C ARG A 41 0.96 4.43 -10.60
N LYS A 42 0.98 4.91 -11.85
CA LYS A 42 -0.23 5.52 -12.47
C LYS A 42 -1.38 4.52 -12.57
N LYS A 43 -1.11 3.27 -12.97
CA LYS A 43 -2.10 2.21 -13.06
C LYS A 43 -2.67 1.82 -11.69
N TYR A 44 -1.87 1.88 -10.61
CA TYR A 44 -2.35 1.61 -9.26
C TYR A 44 -3.40 2.62 -8.83
N GLY A 45 -3.16 3.91 -9.06
CA GLY A 45 -4.13 4.97 -8.77
C GLY A 45 -5.40 4.87 -9.61
N GLU A 46 -5.30 4.48 -10.89
CA GLU A 46 -6.49 4.23 -11.74
C GLU A 46 -7.31 3.04 -11.24
N LEU A 47 -6.62 1.95 -10.85
CA LEU A 47 -7.27 0.77 -10.31
C LEU A 47 -7.93 1.09 -8.96
N ALA A 48 -7.26 1.82 -8.07
CA ALA A 48 -7.83 2.27 -6.80
C ALA A 48 -9.12 3.05 -7.01
N LYS A 49 -9.15 4.02 -7.93
CA LYS A 49 -10.37 4.76 -8.30
C LYS A 49 -11.48 3.86 -8.84
N LYS A 50 -11.11 2.82 -9.62
CA LYS A 50 -12.08 1.86 -10.16
C LYS A 50 -12.69 0.97 -9.08
N LEU A 51 -11.89 0.61 -8.07
CA LEU A 51 -12.29 -0.29 -6.99
C LEU A 51 -12.91 0.44 -5.80
N GLU A 52 -12.70 1.75 -5.65
CA GLU A 52 -13.16 2.58 -4.52
C GLU A 52 -14.64 2.41 -4.15
N LYS A 53 -15.51 2.17 -5.15
CA LYS A 53 -16.97 1.99 -4.94
C LYS A 53 -17.36 0.60 -4.48
N ARG A 54 -16.43 -0.36 -4.47
CA ARG A 54 -16.70 -1.72 -4.00
C ARG A 54 -16.80 -1.73 -2.48
N GLU A 55 -17.73 -2.53 -2.00
CA GLU A 55 -18.05 -2.59 -0.58
C GLU A 55 -16.97 -3.37 0.19
N THR A 56 -16.43 -2.77 1.26
CA THR A 56 -15.40 -3.39 2.12
C THR A 56 -16.01 -3.78 3.47
N LYS A 57 -16.37 -5.06 3.63
CA LYS A 57 -17.00 -5.58 4.87
C LYS A 57 -16.04 -6.30 5.82
N GLU A 58 -14.87 -6.66 5.33
CA GLU A 58 -13.85 -7.38 6.07
C GLU A 58 -12.67 -6.47 6.39
N GLY A 59 -11.72 -6.92 7.21
CA GLY A 59 -10.56 -6.11 7.55
C GLY A 59 -9.83 -6.56 8.82
N THR A 60 -8.98 -5.67 9.33
CA THR A 60 -8.27 -5.90 10.59
C THR A 60 -8.09 -4.59 11.36
N VAL A 61 -7.89 -4.73 12.67
CA VAL A 61 -7.50 -3.64 13.56
C VAL A 61 -6.05 -3.87 13.99
N ALA A 62 -5.17 -2.96 13.61
CA ALA A 62 -3.79 -2.93 14.08
C ALA A 62 -3.67 -2.01 15.30
N VAL A 63 -2.82 -2.40 16.25
CA VAL A 63 -2.51 -1.62 17.45
C VAL A 63 -1.00 -1.54 17.58
N TYR A 64 -0.51 -0.35 17.85
CA TYR A 64 0.89 -0.08 18.15
C TYR A 64 1.01 0.64 19.49
N LEU A 65 1.86 0.12 20.38
CA LEU A 65 2.26 0.79 21.61
C LEU A 65 3.76 1.00 21.59
N HIS A 66 4.20 2.25 21.68
CA HIS A 66 5.62 2.56 21.70
C HIS A 66 6.27 2.05 23.00
N ASN A 67 7.55 1.69 22.94
CA ASN A 67 8.28 1.10 24.07
C ASN A 67 8.35 2.01 25.31
N THR A 68 8.30 3.33 25.13
CA THR A 68 8.24 4.32 26.22
C THR A 68 6.89 4.36 26.93
N LYS A 69 5.85 3.71 26.38
CA LYS A 69 4.45 3.73 26.85
C LYS A 69 3.79 5.12 26.85
N LYS A 70 4.39 6.11 26.18
CA LYS A 70 3.85 7.48 26.07
C LYS A 70 3.08 7.74 24.78
N ILE A 71 3.26 6.88 23.76
CA ILE A 71 2.61 7.00 22.45
C ILE A 71 1.96 5.66 22.11
N GLY A 72 0.71 5.70 21.66
CA GLY A 72 0.00 4.55 21.13
C GLY A 72 -0.86 4.94 19.93
N ALA A 73 -1.08 3.99 19.02
CA ALA A 73 -1.96 4.17 17.87
C ALA A 73 -2.80 2.92 17.62
N MET A 74 -3.96 3.12 17.01
CA MET A 74 -4.81 2.04 16.52
C MET A 74 -5.35 2.43 15.15
N VAL A 75 -5.39 1.47 14.22
CA VAL A 75 -5.86 1.67 12.85
C VAL A 75 -6.79 0.53 12.46
N LYS A 76 -7.99 0.88 11.98
CA LYS A 76 -8.95 -0.01 11.35
C LYS A 76 -8.80 0.11 9.84
N ILE A 77 -8.34 -0.98 9.21
CA ILE A 77 -8.21 -1.08 7.75
C ILE A 77 -9.19 -2.14 7.24
N LEU A 78 -9.91 -1.80 6.17
CA LEU A 78 -10.95 -2.63 5.57
C LEU A 78 -10.51 -3.15 4.20
N CYS A 79 -11.01 -4.32 3.83
CA CYS A 79 -10.90 -4.95 2.52
C CYS A 79 -12.22 -5.66 2.14
N GLU A 80 -12.27 -6.30 0.97
CA GLU A 80 -13.49 -6.93 0.46
C GLU A 80 -13.70 -8.32 1.08
N THR A 81 -12.63 -9.13 1.21
CA THR A 81 -12.73 -10.54 1.65
C THR A 81 -11.92 -10.87 2.89
N ASP A 82 -12.33 -11.93 3.59
CA ASP A 82 -11.66 -12.42 4.80
C ASP A 82 -10.31 -13.10 4.49
N PHE A 83 -10.17 -13.66 3.28
CA PHE A 83 -8.91 -14.22 2.79
C PHE A 83 -7.80 -13.17 2.73
N VAL A 84 -8.10 -11.98 2.18
CA VAL A 84 -7.15 -10.86 2.18
C VAL A 84 -6.94 -10.35 3.60
N ALA A 85 -8.00 -10.17 4.39
CA ALA A 85 -7.90 -9.71 5.77
C ALA A 85 -6.95 -10.56 6.62
N LYS A 86 -6.98 -11.89 6.47
CA LYS A 86 -6.15 -12.83 7.23
C LYS A 86 -4.74 -13.01 6.65
N SER A 87 -4.46 -12.48 5.47
CA SER A 87 -3.17 -12.66 4.83
C SER A 87 -2.04 -11.95 5.60
N PRO A 88 -0.83 -12.55 5.71
CA PRO A 88 0.30 -11.92 6.40
C PRO A 88 0.67 -10.55 5.82
N ASP A 89 0.55 -10.37 4.51
CA ASP A 89 0.88 -9.13 3.82
C ASP A 89 -0.11 -8.00 4.17
N PHE A 90 -1.40 -8.29 4.28
CA PHE A 90 -2.40 -7.30 4.68
C PHE A 90 -2.26 -6.93 6.16
N GLN A 91 -2.00 -7.91 7.02
CA GLN A 91 -1.70 -7.67 8.44
C GLN A 91 -0.44 -6.79 8.59
N LYS A 92 0.60 -7.04 7.79
CA LYS A 92 1.80 -6.21 7.76
C LYS A 92 1.49 -4.78 7.31
N LEU A 93 0.70 -4.59 6.25
CA LEU A 93 0.26 -3.27 5.81
C LEU A 93 -0.45 -2.51 6.93
N ALA A 94 -1.40 -3.16 7.62
CA ALA A 94 -2.13 -2.57 8.74
C ALA A 94 -1.17 -2.10 9.85
N GLN A 95 -0.18 -2.92 10.19
CA GLN A 95 0.83 -2.60 11.20
C GLN A 95 1.75 -1.46 10.76
N GLU A 96 2.11 -1.38 9.47
CA GLU A 96 2.94 -0.30 8.94
C GLU A 96 2.21 1.04 8.94
N ILE A 97 0.92 1.06 8.57
CA ILE A 97 0.09 2.25 8.66
C ILE A 97 -0.13 2.64 10.13
N CYS A 98 -0.31 1.66 11.04
CA CYS A 98 -0.42 1.93 12.47
C CYS A 98 0.86 2.53 13.06
N LEU A 99 2.03 2.06 12.64
CA LEU A 99 3.31 2.63 13.02
C LEU A 99 3.47 4.06 12.47
N GLN A 100 3.03 4.30 11.24
CA GLN A 100 3.02 5.64 10.65
C GLN A 100 2.19 6.60 11.51
N VAL A 101 0.96 6.23 11.86
CA VAL A 101 0.07 7.05 12.70
C VAL A 101 0.68 7.32 14.07
N ALA A 102 1.41 6.36 14.65
CA ALA A 102 2.10 6.60 15.91
C ALA A 102 3.26 7.61 15.76
N ALA A 103 4.01 7.50 14.67
CA ALA A 103 5.23 8.28 14.41
C ALA A 103 4.94 9.73 13.98
N LEU A 104 3.98 9.95 13.08
CA LEU A 104 3.62 11.26 12.55
C LEU A 104 2.16 11.57 12.87
N ASP A 105 1.90 12.72 13.51
CA ASP A 105 0.56 13.10 13.93
C ASP A 105 -0.35 13.41 12.71
N PRO A 106 -1.43 12.63 12.48
CA PRO A 106 -2.33 12.88 11.36
C PRO A 106 -3.10 14.21 11.43
N ASN A 107 -3.11 14.88 12.59
CA ASN A 107 -3.75 16.18 12.74
C ASN A 107 -2.91 17.32 12.13
N GLU A 108 -1.60 17.13 11.99
CA GLU A 108 -0.72 18.11 11.36
C GLU A 108 -0.71 17.95 9.84
N ILE A 109 -0.61 16.70 9.38
CA ILE A 109 -0.59 16.35 7.97
C ILE A 109 -1.54 15.17 7.77
N PRO A 110 -2.54 15.28 6.86
CA PRO A 110 -3.46 14.18 6.59
C PRO A 110 -2.72 12.89 6.27
N LEU A 111 -3.12 11.78 6.91
CA LEU A 111 -2.40 10.49 6.85
C LEU A 111 -2.00 10.08 5.42
N LEU A 112 -2.91 10.18 4.45
CA LEU A 112 -2.67 9.79 3.06
C LEU A 112 -1.58 10.63 2.36
N GLU A 113 -1.40 11.88 2.79
CA GLU A 113 -0.45 12.83 2.21
C GLU A 113 0.94 12.76 2.86
N GLN A 114 1.07 12.05 3.98
CA GLN A 114 2.33 11.87 4.67
C GLN A 114 3.31 11.02 3.85
N GLU A 115 4.59 11.40 3.91
CA GLU A 115 5.70 10.55 3.47
C GLU A 115 5.77 9.32 4.38
N TRP A 116 6.02 8.16 3.78
CA TRP A 116 6.11 6.91 4.51
C TRP A 116 7.43 6.83 5.28
N ILE A 117 7.34 6.61 6.60
CA ILE A 117 8.51 6.64 7.50
C ILE A 117 9.60 5.60 7.15
N LYS A 118 9.27 4.54 6.40
CA LYS A 118 10.25 3.52 5.98
C LYS A 118 10.89 3.81 4.62
N ASP A 119 10.21 4.59 3.79
CA ASP A 119 10.68 5.00 2.47
C ASP A 119 10.04 6.35 2.10
N PRO A 120 10.73 7.47 2.41
CA PRO A 120 10.22 8.81 2.15
C PRO A 120 9.98 9.13 0.67
N SER A 121 10.42 8.26 -0.26
CA SER A 121 10.13 8.43 -1.70
C SER A 121 8.67 8.11 -2.07
N LYS A 122 7.88 7.62 -1.11
CA LYS A 122 6.48 7.25 -1.27
C LYS A 122 5.62 7.94 -0.21
N LYS A 123 4.38 8.23 -0.56
CA LYS A 123 3.33 8.59 0.40
C LYS A 123 2.59 7.37 0.91
N ILE A 124 1.87 7.51 2.01
CA ILE A 124 0.96 6.46 2.51
C ILE A 124 -0.14 6.12 1.50
N LYS A 125 -0.62 7.11 0.75
CA LYS A 125 -1.53 6.85 -0.36
C LYS A 125 -0.95 5.87 -1.38
N ASP A 126 0.31 6.05 -1.79
CA ASP A 126 0.95 5.17 -2.77
C ASP A 126 1.06 3.74 -2.23
N LEU A 127 1.38 3.59 -0.93
CA LEU A 127 1.44 2.29 -0.27
C LEU A 127 0.08 1.56 -0.29
N ILE A 128 -1.02 2.29 -0.07
CA ILE A 128 -2.38 1.72 -0.14
C ILE A 128 -2.75 1.36 -1.58
N GLU A 129 -2.45 2.21 -2.55
CA GLU A 129 -2.72 1.94 -3.97
C GLU A 129 -1.90 0.73 -4.49
N GLU A 130 -0.65 0.60 -4.06
CA GLU A 130 0.19 -0.58 -4.31
C GLU A 130 -0.44 -1.86 -3.72
N ALA A 131 -0.95 -1.79 -2.49
CA ALA A 131 -1.66 -2.91 -1.88
C ALA A 131 -2.94 -3.26 -2.64
N ILE A 132 -3.74 -2.28 -3.04
CA ILE A 132 -4.94 -2.48 -3.88
C ILE A 132 -4.56 -3.20 -5.17
N ALA A 133 -3.48 -2.80 -5.83
CA ALA A 133 -3.02 -3.45 -7.05
C ALA A 133 -2.51 -4.88 -6.83
N LYS A 134 -1.86 -5.13 -5.69
CA LYS A 134 -1.38 -6.45 -5.30
C LYS A 134 -2.52 -7.43 -5.00
N PHE A 135 -3.52 -6.98 -4.23
CA PHE A 135 -4.63 -7.83 -3.78
C PHE A 135 -5.80 -7.87 -4.79
N GLY A 136 -5.95 -6.83 -5.62
CA GLY A 136 -7.08 -6.70 -6.53
C GLY A 136 -8.42 -6.38 -5.83
N GLU A 137 -8.35 -5.93 -4.58
CA GLU A 137 -9.49 -5.54 -3.74
C GLU A 137 -9.43 -4.06 -3.37
N ASN A 138 -10.59 -3.45 -3.14
CA ASN A 138 -10.67 -2.16 -2.48
C ASN A 138 -10.12 -2.26 -1.05
N ILE A 139 -9.24 -1.34 -0.69
CA ILE A 139 -8.62 -1.28 0.64
C ILE A 139 -8.78 0.14 1.16
N VAL A 140 -9.34 0.27 2.36
CA VAL A 140 -9.68 1.56 2.95
C VAL A 140 -9.15 1.64 4.37
N VAL A 141 -8.41 2.69 4.68
CA VAL A 141 -8.14 3.07 6.08
C VAL A 141 -9.39 3.77 6.61
N ALA A 142 -10.22 3.02 7.34
CA ALA A 142 -11.54 3.48 7.75
C ALA A 142 -11.52 4.35 9.00
N GLU A 143 -10.62 4.05 9.93
CA GLU A 143 -10.51 4.80 11.18
C GLU A 143 -9.11 4.66 11.75
N TYR A 144 -8.60 5.71 12.37
CA TYR A 144 -7.36 5.66 13.12
C TYR A 144 -7.42 6.61 14.30
N ILE A 145 -6.70 6.26 15.36
CA ILE A 145 -6.57 7.08 16.55
C ILE A 145 -5.14 7.02 17.05
N ARG A 146 -4.66 8.14 17.58
CA ARG A 146 -3.33 8.32 18.16
C ARG A 146 -3.49 8.92 19.55
N PHE A 147 -2.76 8.38 20.51
CA PHE A 147 -2.64 8.93 21.86
C PHE A 147 -1.18 9.31 22.10
N GLN A 148 -0.96 10.48 22.69
CA GLN A 148 0.34 10.95 23.15
C GLN A 148 0.17 11.68 24.48
N ILE A 149 1.08 11.41 25.42
CA ILE A 149 1.23 12.12 26.70
C ILE A 149 2.35 13.14 26.57
#